data_AF-C3KHN0-F1
#
_entry.id   AF-C3KHN0-F1
#
_cell.length_a   1.000
_cell.length_b   1.000
_cell.length_c   1.000
_cell.angle_alpha   90.00
_cell.angle_beta   90.00
_cell.angle_gamma   90.00
#
_symmetry.space_group_name_H-M   'P 1'
#
loop_
_entity.id
_entity.type
_entity.pdbx_description
1 polymer ?
#
loop_
_entity_poly.entity_id
_entity_poly.type
_entity_poly.pdbx_seq_one_letter_code
_entity_poly.pdbx_strand_id
1 'polypeptide(L)'
;MPCHNQQLNNVSSGQEHPMKQVRFANSSSSSSSSGGNVGSVSVVPAVNSSEPTDASIQTDSQDNLGPQLKLLPLNDQIRELQTIIRDKTTSRGDFVFCADRLIRLVVEEGLNQLPYSECTVTTPTGYKYEGVKFERGNCGVSIMRSGEAMEQGLRDCCRSIRIGKILIQSDEETQKAKVYYAKFPPDVYRRKVLLMYPILSTGNTVIEAVKVLIEHGVQPRHIILLSLLSTPHGAKSIIQEFPDITILTTEVHPVAPTHFGQRYFGTD
;
A
#
# COMPACT_ATOMS: atom_id res chain seq x y z
N MET A 1 -48.23 -28.31 9.31
CA MET A 1 -48.77 -27.78 10.59
C MET A 1 -47.70 -26.90 11.24
N PRO A 2 -48.06 -25.84 12.00
CA PRO A 2 -47.40 -24.54 11.79
C PRO A 2 -46.89 -23.77 13.02
N CYS A 3 -45.90 -22.89 12.79
CA CYS A 3 -45.62 -21.63 13.50
C CYS A 3 -45.20 -20.63 12.39
N HIS A 4 -45.83 -19.50 12.06
CA HIS A 4 -46.50 -18.40 12.79
C HIS A 4 -45.53 -17.35 13.39
N ASN A 5 -45.92 -16.08 13.25
CA ASN A 5 -45.22 -14.81 13.58
C ASN A 5 -44.05 -14.37 12.67
N GLN A 6 -43.90 -13.09 12.28
CA GLN A 6 -44.84 -11.94 12.31
C GLN A 6 -44.30 -10.81 11.40
N GLN A 7 -45.18 -10.06 10.72
CA GLN A 7 -44.86 -8.73 10.14
C GLN A 7 -45.43 -7.64 11.07
N LEU A 8 -44.74 -6.50 11.20
CA LEU A 8 -45.20 -5.15 11.60
C LEU A 8 -43.99 -4.21 11.39
N ASN A 9 -43.97 -3.32 10.38
CA ASN A 9 -44.51 -1.95 10.34
C ASN A 9 -43.85 -0.92 11.30
N ASN A 10 -43.19 0.07 10.70
CA ASN A 10 -43.14 1.49 11.09
C ASN A 10 -42.67 2.26 9.82
N VAL A 11 -43.52 2.99 9.11
CA VAL A 11 -44.12 4.31 9.41
C VAL A 11 -43.09 5.45 9.32
N SER A 12 -43.41 6.41 8.44
CA SER A 12 -42.52 7.46 7.94
C SER A 12 -42.74 8.81 8.63
N SER A 13 -41.66 9.54 8.89
CA SER A 13 -41.60 11.00 8.96
C SER A 13 -40.13 11.44 8.79
N GLY A 14 -39.75 12.44 8.01
CA GLY A 14 -40.56 13.42 7.28
C GLY A 14 -40.33 14.83 7.84
N GLN A 15 -39.20 15.45 7.50
CA GLN A 15 -38.99 16.90 7.67
C GLN A 15 -37.91 17.39 6.70
N GLU A 16 -38.25 18.41 5.91
CA GLU A 16 -37.38 19.06 4.92
C GLU A 16 -36.95 20.48 5.36
N HIS A 17 -36.01 21.04 4.58
CA HIS A 17 -35.71 22.46 4.35
C HIS A 17 -34.75 23.19 5.32
N PRO A 18 -34.06 24.27 4.87
CA PRO A 18 -33.93 24.79 3.49
C PRO A 18 -32.49 24.98 2.99
N MET A 19 -32.36 25.20 1.67
CA MET A 19 -31.14 25.67 0.99
C MET A 19 -30.57 26.98 1.55
N LYS A 20 -29.25 27.16 1.43
CA LYS A 20 -28.64 28.49 1.22
C LYS A 20 -27.77 28.50 -0.02
N GLN A 21 -28.00 29.51 -0.84
CA GLN A 21 -27.36 29.77 -2.13
C GLN A 21 -26.38 30.94 -1.96
N VAL A 22 -25.16 30.82 -2.49
CA VAL A 22 -24.25 31.97 -2.68
C VAL A 22 -23.65 31.89 -4.08
N ARG A 23 -23.53 33.05 -4.74
CA ARG A 23 -23.24 33.19 -6.18
C ARG A 23 -22.05 34.12 -6.39
N PHE A 24 -21.18 33.77 -7.35
CA PHE A 24 -20.27 34.60 -8.15
C PHE A 24 -19.28 35.57 -7.46
N ALA A 25 -18.00 35.47 -7.88
CA ALA A 25 -17.37 36.53 -8.67
C ALA A 25 -16.20 35.97 -9.50
N ASN A 26 -16.11 36.39 -10.78
CA ASN A 26 -14.91 36.26 -11.60
C ASN A 26 -13.98 37.46 -11.33
N SER A 27 -12.66 37.25 -11.40
CA SER A 27 -11.75 38.28 -11.93
C SER A 27 -10.58 37.61 -12.64
N SER A 28 -10.51 37.85 -13.95
CA SER A 28 -9.41 37.48 -14.83
C SER A 28 -8.37 38.60 -14.89
N SER A 29 -7.33 38.37 -15.71
CA SER A 29 -6.38 39.34 -16.28
C SER A 29 -5.23 39.82 -15.38
N SER A 30 -4.05 40.20 -15.90
CA SER A 30 -3.29 39.74 -17.09
C SER A 30 -2.00 40.58 -17.21
N SER A 31 -0.97 40.03 -17.89
CA SER A 31 0.08 40.81 -18.58
C SER A 31 1.04 41.60 -17.65
N SER A 32 2.20 42.13 -18.10
CA SER A 32 2.76 42.26 -19.46
C SER A 32 4.29 42.39 -19.43
N SER A 33 4.91 42.38 -20.62
CA SER A 33 6.11 43.19 -21.01
C SER A 33 7.45 42.95 -20.28
N SER A 34 8.64 43.16 -20.86
CA SER A 34 9.14 43.49 -22.20
C SER A 34 10.67 43.29 -22.11
N GLY A 35 11.45 42.94 -23.14
CA GLY A 35 11.62 43.55 -24.46
C GLY A 35 13.11 43.33 -24.86
N GLY A 36 13.43 43.28 -26.16
CA GLY A 36 14.78 42.94 -26.64
C GLY A 36 15.58 44.13 -27.17
N ASN A 37 16.87 43.92 -27.48
CA ASN A 37 17.60 44.77 -28.43
C ASN A 37 18.77 44.05 -29.13
N VAL A 38 19.23 44.63 -30.25
CA VAL A 38 20.29 44.18 -31.18
C VAL A 38 21.62 44.89 -30.83
N GLY A 39 22.83 44.35 -31.04
CA GLY A 39 23.27 43.06 -31.60
C GLY A 39 24.40 43.26 -32.63
N SER A 40 25.46 42.44 -32.61
CA SER A 40 26.63 42.58 -33.50
C SER A 40 27.31 41.23 -33.83
N VAL A 41 28.02 41.18 -34.96
CA VAL A 41 28.50 39.94 -35.61
C VAL A 41 30.03 39.96 -35.73
N SER A 42 30.71 38.84 -35.42
CA SER A 42 31.83 38.31 -36.24
C SER A 42 32.47 37.00 -35.75
N VAL A 43 32.60 36.06 -36.71
CA VAL A 43 33.65 35.03 -36.87
C VAL A 43 33.72 33.84 -35.88
N VAL A 44 33.33 32.68 -36.42
CA VAL A 44 33.62 31.28 -36.02
C VAL A 44 35.03 30.87 -36.49
N PRO A 45 35.74 29.92 -35.83
CA PRO A 45 35.50 28.49 -36.09
C PRO A 45 35.79 27.51 -34.91
N ALA A 46 35.66 26.21 -35.25
CA ALA A 46 36.06 25.00 -34.52
C ALA A 46 34.97 24.33 -33.65
N VAL A 47 34.57 23.15 -34.15
CA VAL A 47 33.65 22.18 -33.55
C VAL A 47 34.27 21.55 -32.30
N ASN A 48 33.52 21.49 -31.20
CA ASN A 48 33.58 20.33 -30.32
C ASN A 48 32.22 20.15 -29.63
N SER A 49 31.51 19.07 -29.97
CA SER A 49 30.17 18.78 -29.46
C SER A 49 30.27 18.10 -28.10
N SER A 50 30.16 18.88 -27.03
CA SER A 50 29.92 18.36 -25.68
C SER A 50 28.48 17.86 -25.54
N GLU A 51 28.31 16.74 -24.86
CA GLU A 51 27.07 15.99 -24.69
C GLU A 51 25.96 16.82 -24.03
N PRO A 52 24.67 16.60 -24.37
CA PRO A 52 23.58 17.05 -23.52
C PRO A 52 23.57 16.16 -22.27
N THR A 53 23.95 16.74 -21.13
CA THR A 53 23.96 16.09 -19.82
C THR A 53 22.60 15.46 -19.51
N ASP A 54 22.60 14.15 -19.32
CA ASP A 54 21.43 13.41 -18.86
C ASP A 54 20.97 13.95 -17.50
N ALA A 55 19.68 14.22 -17.36
CA ALA A 55 19.13 14.82 -16.15
C ALA A 55 19.01 13.75 -15.08
N SER A 56 20.09 13.54 -14.33
CA SER A 56 20.11 12.63 -13.19
C SER A 56 19.10 13.09 -12.13
N ILE A 57 17.91 12.49 -12.16
CA ILE A 57 17.00 12.47 -11.02
C ILE A 57 17.70 11.62 -9.95
N GLN A 58 18.46 12.30 -9.10
CA GLN A 58 19.24 11.69 -8.04
C GLN A 58 18.33 10.91 -7.09
N THR A 59 18.67 9.64 -6.85
CA THR A 59 17.92 8.70 -6.01
C THR A 59 18.10 8.97 -4.50
N ASP A 60 18.26 10.24 -4.11
CA ASP A 60 18.63 10.72 -2.75
C ASP A 60 17.56 10.43 -1.67
N SER A 61 16.48 9.73 -2.02
CA SER A 61 15.33 9.44 -1.15
C SER A 61 15.36 8.07 -0.48
N GLN A 62 16.32 7.18 -0.79
CA GLN A 62 16.36 5.83 -0.20
C GLN A 62 17.12 5.75 1.13
N ASP A 63 18.23 6.46 1.29
CA ASP A 63 19.20 6.22 2.39
C ASP A 63 18.77 6.73 3.78
N ASN A 64 17.63 7.43 3.90
CA ASN A 64 17.20 8.09 5.13
C ASN A 64 15.98 7.46 5.84
N LEU A 65 15.49 6.29 5.40
CA LEU A 65 14.27 5.68 5.96
C LEU A 65 14.49 4.58 7.02
N GLY A 66 15.74 4.25 7.35
CA GLY A 66 16.09 3.39 8.49
C GLY A 66 15.83 1.88 8.28
N PRO A 67 16.30 1.02 9.21
CA PRO A 67 16.22 -0.45 9.10
C PRO A 67 14.79 -1.02 9.15
N GLN A 68 13.80 -0.20 9.51
CA GLN A 68 12.38 -0.53 9.53
C GLN A 68 11.82 -0.73 8.11
N LEU A 69 12.33 0.01 7.13
CA LEU A 69 11.92 -0.12 5.74
C LEU A 69 12.79 -1.17 5.03
N LYS A 70 12.15 -2.26 4.60
CA LYS A 70 12.75 -3.33 3.82
C LYS A 70 12.25 -3.23 2.38
N LEU A 71 13.19 -3.23 1.44
CA LEU A 71 12.92 -3.30 0.00
C LEU A 71 13.14 -4.73 -0.49
N LEU A 72 12.22 -5.24 -1.32
CA LEU A 72 12.52 -6.45 -2.07
C LEU A 72 13.70 -6.19 -3.02
N PRO A 73 14.65 -7.14 -3.20
CA PRO A 73 15.73 -7.00 -4.16
C PRO A 73 15.18 -6.76 -5.58
N LEU A 74 15.45 -5.58 -6.13
CA LEU A 74 14.93 -5.20 -7.45
C LEU A 74 15.62 -6.02 -8.54
N ASN A 75 14.81 -6.70 -9.36
CA ASN A 75 15.24 -7.38 -10.58
C ASN A 75 14.32 -6.98 -11.74
N ASP A 76 14.72 -7.32 -12.97
CA ASP A 76 14.00 -6.89 -14.17
C ASP A 76 12.58 -7.46 -14.25
N GLN A 77 12.32 -8.63 -13.65
CA GLN A 77 10.96 -9.20 -13.52
C GLN A 77 10.07 -8.36 -12.60
N ILE A 78 10.57 -7.91 -11.45
CA ILE A 78 9.83 -6.99 -10.57
C ILE A 78 9.58 -5.65 -11.29
N ARG A 79 10.57 -5.14 -12.03
CA ARG A 79 10.43 -3.90 -12.82
C ARG A 79 9.40 -4.02 -13.95
N GLU A 80 9.36 -5.17 -14.64
CA GLU A 80 8.34 -5.48 -15.65
C GLU A 80 6.94 -5.47 -15.04
N LEU A 81 6.74 -6.19 -13.93
CA LEU A 81 5.46 -6.21 -13.20
C LEU A 81 5.04 -4.81 -12.74
N GLN A 82 5.96 -4.03 -12.18
CA GLN A 82 5.75 -2.62 -11.80
C GLN A 82 5.35 -1.74 -12.99
N THR A 83 5.98 -1.95 -14.15
CA THR A 83 5.66 -1.22 -15.39
C THR A 83 4.24 -1.51 -15.84
N ILE A 84 3.84 -2.79 -15.89
CA ILE A 84 2.49 -3.20 -16.34
C ILE A 84 1.41 -2.66 -15.40
N ILE A 85 1.60 -2.73 -14.07
CA ILE A 85 0.60 -2.18 -13.14
C ILE A 85 0.51 -0.64 -13.16
N ARG A 86 1.57 0.04 -13.62
CA ARG A 86 1.61 1.51 -13.73
C ARG A 86 1.08 2.03 -15.08
N ASP A 87 1.25 1.27 -16.15
CA ASP A 87 0.77 1.69 -17.47
C ASP A 87 -0.76 1.81 -17.51
N LYS A 88 -1.25 2.95 -18.00
CA LYS A 88 -2.68 3.25 -18.17
C LYS A 88 -3.36 2.46 -19.29
N THR A 89 -2.60 1.94 -20.26
CA THR A 89 -3.15 1.26 -21.46
C THR A 89 -3.36 -0.24 -21.30
N THR A 90 -2.64 -0.84 -20.35
CA THR A 90 -2.73 -2.24 -19.94
C THR A 90 -4.17 -2.68 -19.64
N SER A 91 -4.55 -3.89 -20.08
CA SER A 91 -5.90 -4.40 -19.85
C SER A 91 -6.13 -4.72 -18.37
N ARG A 92 -7.40 -4.74 -17.91
CA ARG A 92 -7.70 -5.16 -16.54
C ARG A 92 -7.23 -6.59 -16.24
N GLY A 93 -7.28 -7.49 -17.21
CA GLY A 93 -6.82 -8.87 -17.05
C GLY A 93 -5.32 -8.95 -16.76
N ASP A 94 -4.52 -8.26 -17.60
CA ASP A 94 -3.07 -8.22 -17.45
C ASP A 94 -2.65 -7.47 -16.18
N PHE A 95 -3.37 -6.41 -15.83
CA PHE A 95 -3.17 -5.67 -14.57
C PHE A 95 -3.37 -6.57 -13.34
N VAL A 96 -4.47 -7.31 -13.26
CA VAL A 96 -4.75 -8.22 -12.13
C VAL A 96 -3.72 -9.34 -12.10
N PHE A 97 -3.42 -9.97 -13.25
CA PHE A 97 -2.41 -11.03 -13.36
C PHE A 97 -1.01 -10.56 -12.88
N CYS A 98 -0.57 -9.37 -13.28
CA CYS A 98 0.73 -8.84 -12.87
C CYS A 98 0.73 -8.34 -11.42
N ALA A 99 -0.39 -7.77 -10.94
CA ALA A 99 -0.56 -7.44 -9.54
C ALA A 99 -0.47 -8.67 -8.65
N ASP A 100 -1.15 -9.77 -8.99
CA ASP A 100 -1.12 -11.03 -8.25
C ASP A 100 0.28 -11.67 -8.21
N ARG A 101 1.01 -11.61 -9.34
CA ARG A 101 2.42 -12.02 -9.38
C ARG A 101 3.29 -11.18 -8.44
N LEU A 102 3.11 -9.85 -8.42
CA LEU A 102 3.89 -8.96 -7.55
C LEU A 102 3.51 -9.14 -6.07
N ILE A 103 2.21 -9.30 -5.77
CA ILE A 103 1.68 -9.64 -4.45
C ILE A 103 2.32 -10.92 -3.93
N ARG A 104 2.42 -11.97 -4.76
CA ARG A 104 3.04 -13.23 -4.35
C ARG A 104 4.48 -13.03 -3.89
N LEU A 105 5.29 -12.24 -4.63
CA LEU A 105 6.67 -11.94 -4.25
C LEU A 105 6.76 -11.21 -2.90
N VAL A 106 5.93 -10.17 -2.70
CA VAL A 106 5.88 -9.41 -1.43
C VAL A 106 5.41 -10.28 -0.26
N VAL A 107 4.45 -11.18 -0.49
CA VAL A 107 3.94 -12.10 0.54
C VAL A 107 5.00 -13.12 0.94
N GLU A 108 5.71 -13.75 -0.01
CA GLU A 108 6.78 -14.71 0.31
C GLU A 108 7.91 -14.05 1.11
N GLU A 109 8.35 -12.85 0.71
CA GLU A 109 9.33 -12.09 1.49
C GLU A 109 8.76 -11.64 2.84
N GLY A 110 7.47 -11.31 2.93
CA GLY A 110 6.78 -11.01 4.18
C GLY A 110 6.74 -12.20 5.16
N LEU A 111 6.65 -13.42 4.63
CA LEU A 111 6.71 -14.66 5.40
C LEU A 111 8.14 -14.99 5.85
N ASN A 112 9.15 -14.66 5.04
CA ASN A 112 10.57 -14.80 5.38
C ASN A 112 10.97 -13.98 6.63
N GLN A 113 10.26 -12.89 6.92
CA GLN A 113 10.46 -12.06 8.12
C GLN A 113 9.84 -12.63 9.41
N LEU A 114 9.24 -13.82 9.37
CA LEU A 114 8.63 -14.48 10.52
C LEU A 114 9.63 -15.35 11.30
N PRO A 115 9.46 -15.53 12.62
CA PRO A 115 10.36 -16.36 13.41
C PRO A 115 10.30 -17.84 12.97
N TYR A 116 11.45 -18.50 13.04
CA TYR A 116 11.62 -19.92 12.75
C TYR A 116 12.52 -20.59 13.80
N SER A 117 12.45 -21.92 13.81
CA SER A 117 13.30 -22.80 14.60
C SER A 117 14.10 -23.70 13.66
N GLU A 118 15.35 -24.00 14.00
CA GLU A 118 16.15 -25.01 13.30
C GLU A 118 15.58 -26.41 13.56
N CYS A 119 15.66 -27.29 12.56
CA CYS A 119 15.24 -28.67 12.70
C CYS A 119 16.02 -29.59 11.76
N THR A 120 16.32 -30.80 12.24
CA THR A 120 16.85 -31.88 11.40
C THR A 120 15.73 -32.82 10.98
N VAL A 121 15.65 -33.14 9.68
CA VAL A 121 14.74 -34.16 9.15
C VAL A 121 15.53 -35.30 8.50
N THR A 122 14.96 -36.49 8.47
CA THR A 122 15.52 -37.63 7.71
C THR A 122 14.90 -37.65 6.32
N THR A 123 15.73 -37.61 5.27
CA THR A 123 15.28 -37.70 3.88
C THR A 123 14.79 -39.11 3.54
N PRO A 124 14.04 -39.31 2.44
CA PRO A 124 13.69 -40.64 1.95
C PRO A 124 14.91 -41.53 1.61
N THR A 125 16.09 -40.92 1.43
CA THR A 125 17.38 -41.61 1.21
C THR A 125 18.14 -41.92 2.51
N GLY A 126 17.56 -41.64 3.68
CA GLY A 126 18.14 -41.93 5.00
C GLY A 126 19.17 -40.89 5.50
N TYR A 127 19.46 -39.85 4.71
CA TYR A 127 20.37 -38.78 5.13
C TYR A 127 19.67 -37.81 6.08
N LYS A 128 20.44 -37.20 6.99
CA LYS A 128 19.97 -36.06 7.80
C LYS A 128 20.10 -34.79 6.98
N TYR A 129 19.02 -34.01 6.92
CA TYR A 129 18.99 -32.67 6.33
C TYR A 129 18.72 -31.65 7.43
N GLU A 130 19.57 -30.64 7.53
CA GLU A 130 19.43 -29.49 8.43
C GLU A 130 18.65 -28.41 7.69
N GLY A 131 17.53 -27.98 8.28
CA GLY A 131 16.63 -26.99 7.72
C GLY A 131 15.89 -26.20 8.78
N VAL A 132 14.89 -25.44 8.37
CA VAL A 132 14.14 -24.52 9.25
C VAL A 132 12.65 -24.81 9.24
N LYS A 133 11.99 -24.45 10.35
CA LYS A 133 10.56 -24.58 10.56
C LYS A 133 10.00 -23.31 11.17
N PHE A 134 9.24 -22.56 10.38
CA PHE A 134 8.54 -21.35 10.82
C PHE A 134 7.59 -21.63 11.98
N GLU A 135 7.50 -20.67 12.90
CA GLU A 135 6.61 -20.74 14.05
C GLU A 135 5.13 -20.60 13.65
N ARG A 136 4.27 -21.24 14.43
CA ARG A 136 2.81 -21.11 14.30
C ARG A 136 2.35 -19.94 15.15
N GLY A 137 1.37 -19.19 14.65
CA GLY A 137 0.82 -18.04 15.37
C GLY A 137 0.61 -16.80 14.53
N ASN A 138 0.84 -16.85 13.22
CA ASN A 138 0.73 -15.68 12.35
C ASN A 138 -0.74 -15.45 11.91
N CYS A 139 -1.09 -14.22 11.54
CA CYS A 139 -2.35 -13.89 10.87
C CYS A 139 -2.17 -12.74 9.88
N GLY A 140 -2.96 -12.73 8.81
CA GLY A 140 -3.10 -11.58 7.94
C GLY A 140 -4.13 -10.60 8.52
N VAL A 141 -3.97 -9.32 8.22
CA VAL A 141 -5.01 -8.29 8.41
C VAL A 141 -5.07 -7.44 7.15
N SER A 142 -6.21 -7.43 6.47
CA SER A 142 -6.42 -6.57 5.29
C SER A 142 -7.06 -5.24 5.69
N ILE A 143 -6.52 -4.14 5.17
CA ILE A 143 -7.18 -2.83 5.21
C ILE A 143 -8.08 -2.74 3.97
N MET A 144 -9.39 -2.78 4.18
CA MET A 144 -10.38 -2.77 3.10
C MET A 144 -10.44 -1.38 2.44
N ARG A 145 -10.64 -1.28 1.12
CA ARG A 145 -10.86 -2.38 0.15
C ARG A 145 -9.58 -2.92 -0.50
N SER A 146 -8.57 -2.07 -0.74
CA SER A 146 -7.39 -2.46 -1.54
C SER A 146 -6.55 -3.58 -0.90
N GLY A 147 -6.48 -3.67 0.43
CA GLY A 147 -5.81 -4.76 1.15
C GLY A 147 -6.39 -6.14 0.89
N GLU A 148 -7.65 -6.24 0.43
CA GLU A 148 -8.29 -7.53 0.14
C GLU A 148 -7.67 -8.22 -1.09
N ALA A 149 -7.08 -7.46 -2.02
CA ALA A 149 -6.35 -8.01 -3.17
C ALA A 149 -5.20 -8.94 -2.74
N MET A 150 -4.54 -8.63 -1.62
CA MET A 150 -3.40 -9.41 -1.13
C MET A 150 -3.80 -10.69 -0.38
N GLU A 151 -5.08 -10.82 0.00
CA GLU A 151 -5.54 -11.98 0.77
C GLU A 151 -5.38 -13.30 0.02
N GLN A 152 -5.55 -13.29 -1.31
CA GLN A 152 -5.46 -14.50 -2.11
C GLN A 152 -4.02 -15.01 -2.17
N GLY A 153 -3.06 -14.14 -2.52
CA GLY A 153 -1.63 -14.47 -2.47
C GLY A 153 -1.19 -14.99 -1.09
N LEU A 154 -1.71 -14.42 0.00
CA LEU A 154 -1.42 -14.89 1.35
C LEU A 154 -2.02 -16.28 1.66
N ARG A 155 -3.24 -16.59 1.21
CA ARG A 155 -3.82 -17.95 1.34
C ARG A 155 -3.06 -18.98 0.52
N ASP A 156 -2.59 -18.60 -0.66
CA ASP A 156 -1.85 -19.47 -1.57
C ASP A 156 -0.43 -19.78 -1.09
N CYS A 157 0.15 -18.95 -0.22
CA CYS A 157 1.34 -19.31 0.57
C CYS A 157 0.98 -20.12 1.82
N CYS A 158 -0.06 -19.71 2.54
CA CYS A 158 -0.38 -20.20 3.89
C CYS A 158 -1.84 -20.65 4.02
N ARG A 159 -2.12 -21.90 3.60
CA ARG A 159 -3.47 -22.51 3.54
C ARG A 159 -4.34 -22.41 4.81
N SER A 160 -3.75 -22.21 5.99
CA SER A 160 -4.47 -22.16 7.27
C SER A 160 -4.28 -20.83 8.03
N ILE A 161 -3.86 -19.77 7.34
CA ILE A 161 -3.73 -18.45 7.95
C ILE A 161 -5.10 -17.84 8.24
N ARG A 162 -5.24 -17.24 9.44
CA ARG A 162 -6.43 -16.47 9.80
C ARG A 162 -6.28 -15.06 9.24
N ILE A 163 -7.37 -14.50 8.71
CA ILE A 163 -7.40 -13.14 8.16
C ILE A 163 -8.40 -12.31 8.96
N GLY A 164 -7.92 -11.23 9.59
CA GLY A 164 -8.76 -10.15 10.09
C GLY A 164 -8.97 -9.07 9.03
N LYS A 165 -9.97 -8.21 9.22
CA LYS A 165 -10.26 -7.09 8.31
C LYS A 165 -10.52 -5.81 9.07
N ILE A 166 -10.09 -4.68 8.50
CA ILE A 166 -10.37 -3.34 9.01
C ILE A 166 -10.94 -2.48 7.88
N LEU A 167 -12.05 -1.78 8.10
CA LEU A 167 -12.56 -0.74 7.22
C LEU A 167 -12.18 0.62 7.80
N ILE A 168 -11.36 1.36 7.08
CA ILE A 168 -11.01 2.75 7.39
C ILE A 168 -11.38 3.59 6.19
N GLN A 169 -12.13 4.66 6.42
CA GLN A 169 -12.50 5.63 5.41
C GLN A 169 -12.19 7.02 5.94
N SER A 170 -11.64 7.88 5.09
CA SER A 170 -11.49 9.29 5.39
C SER A 170 -12.86 9.96 5.34
N ASP A 171 -13.23 10.63 6.41
CA ASP A 171 -14.42 11.48 6.49
C ASP A 171 -14.23 12.70 5.57
N GLU A 172 -15.19 12.94 4.67
CA GLU A 172 -15.03 13.93 3.58
C GLU A 172 -14.98 15.38 4.11
N GLU A 173 -15.70 15.67 5.19
CA GLU A 173 -15.79 17.01 5.78
C GLU A 173 -14.58 17.33 6.67
N THR A 174 -14.15 16.36 7.48
CA THR A 174 -13.09 16.56 8.49
C THR A 174 -11.71 16.08 8.05
N GLN A 175 -11.61 15.34 6.95
CA GLN A 175 -10.40 14.67 6.43
C GLN A 175 -9.72 13.72 7.44
N LYS A 176 -10.44 13.33 8.50
CA LYS A 176 -9.95 12.37 9.50
C LYS A 176 -10.23 10.94 9.05
N ALA A 177 -9.24 10.06 9.21
CA ALA A 177 -9.46 8.64 9.09
C ALA A 177 -10.38 8.17 10.22
N LYS A 178 -11.45 7.43 9.88
CA LYS A 178 -12.39 6.86 10.84
C LYS A 178 -12.52 5.36 10.60
N VAL A 179 -12.56 4.62 11.69
CA VAL A 179 -12.74 3.15 11.70
C VAL A 179 -14.23 2.84 11.66
N TYR A 180 -14.68 2.16 10.62
CA TYR A 180 -16.10 1.77 10.45
C TYR A 180 -16.34 0.31 10.80
N TYR A 181 -15.31 -0.53 10.71
CA TYR A 181 -15.38 -1.95 10.99
C TYR A 181 -13.98 -2.47 11.37
N ALA A 182 -13.90 -3.31 12.40
CA ALA A 182 -12.70 -4.05 12.73
C ALA A 182 -13.12 -5.44 13.22
N LYS A 183 -12.55 -6.50 12.63
CA LYS A 183 -12.80 -7.88 13.08
C LYS A 183 -11.54 -8.71 12.93
N PHE A 184 -11.06 -9.23 14.05
CA PHE A 184 -9.79 -9.97 14.14
C PHE A 184 -10.02 -11.39 14.66
N PRO A 185 -9.02 -12.29 14.53
CA PRO A 185 -8.96 -13.49 15.35
C PRO A 185 -9.03 -13.14 16.84
N PRO A 186 -9.74 -13.91 17.69
CA PRO A 186 -9.88 -13.61 19.11
C PRO A 186 -8.55 -13.67 19.89
N ASP A 187 -7.53 -14.26 19.28
CA ASP A 187 -6.18 -14.36 19.81
C ASP A 187 -5.18 -13.43 19.09
N VAL A 188 -5.61 -12.36 18.40
CA VAL A 188 -4.72 -11.48 17.62
C VAL A 188 -3.56 -10.86 18.42
N TYR A 189 -3.78 -10.48 19.68
CA TYR A 189 -2.80 -9.87 20.59
C TYR A 189 -1.51 -10.70 20.82
N ARG A 190 -1.57 -12.02 20.61
CA ARG A 190 -0.43 -12.94 20.75
C ARG A 190 0.17 -13.39 19.40
N ARG A 191 -0.23 -12.75 18.29
CA ARG A 191 0.18 -13.13 16.92
C ARG A 191 1.18 -12.15 16.33
N LYS A 192 1.92 -12.62 15.32
CA LYS A 192 2.52 -11.73 14.31
C LYS A 192 1.46 -11.38 13.28
N VAL A 193 1.36 -10.10 12.93
CA VAL A 193 0.34 -9.56 12.02
C VAL A 193 1.00 -9.14 10.71
N LEU A 194 0.60 -9.78 9.61
CA LEU A 194 0.90 -9.34 8.25
C LEU A 194 -0.19 -8.36 7.83
N LEU A 195 0.05 -7.06 8.01
CA LEU A 195 -0.88 -5.99 7.69
C LEU A 195 -0.76 -5.67 6.19
N MET A 196 -1.83 -5.87 5.42
CA MET A 196 -1.81 -5.80 3.96
C MET A 196 -2.46 -4.53 3.44
N TYR A 197 -1.68 -3.71 2.73
CA TYR A 197 -2.14 -2.49 2.06
C TYR A 197 -1.27 -2.14 0.84
N PRO A 198 -1.73 -2.44 -0.40
CA PRO A 198 -0.89 -2.39 -1.61
C PRO A 198 -0.21 -1.06 -1.92
N ILE A 199 -0.85 0.08 -1.62
CA ILE A 199 -0.38 1.41 -2.02
C ILE A 199 -0.29 2.33 -0.80
N LEU A 200 0.94 2.63 -0.39
CA LEU A 200 1.24 3.52 0.72
C LEU A 200 1.50 4.95 0.22
N SER A 201 0.45 5.79 0.24
CA SER A 201 0.51 7.21 -0.14
C SER A 201 0.96 8.12 1.02
N THR A 202 0.05 8.55 1.90
CA THR A 202 0.35 9.45 3.04
C THR A 202 0.68 8.73 4.35
N GLY A 203 0.31 7.45 4.47
CA GLY A 203 0.46 6.66 5.69
C GLY A 203 -0.73 6.72 6.65
N ASN A 204 -1.57 7.75 6.61
CA ASN A 204 -2.66 7.97 7.57
C ASN A 204 -3.58 6.76 7.78
N THR A 205 -4.02 6.10 6.69
CA THR A 205 -4.87 4.91 6.75
C THR A 205 -4.20 3.74 7.47
N VAL A 206 -2.89 3.58 7.28
CA VAL A 206 -2.11 2.51 7.93
C VAL A 206 -1.83 2.88 9.39
N ILE A 207 -1.55 4.15 9.69
CA ILE A 207 -1.37 4.64 11.06
C ILE A 207 -2.62 4.33 11.89
N GLU A 208 -3.81 4.64 11.35
CA GLU A 208 -5.07 4.35 12.03
C GLU A 208 -5.32 2.83 12.17
N ALA A 209 -4.99 2.03 11.16
CA ALA A 209 -5.06 0.56 11.25
C ALA A 209 -4.14 -0.01 12.35
N VAL A 210 -2.93 0.54 12.50
CA VAL A 210 -1.99 0.15 13.54
C VAL A 210 -2.49 0.56 14.93
N LYS A 211 -3.11 1.74 15.08
CA LYS A 211 -3.77 2.16 16.34
C LYS A 211 -4.85 1.17 16.76
N VAL A 212 -5.75 0.79 15.86
CA VAL A 212 -6.78 -0.24 16.13
C VAL A 212 -6.16 -1.58 16.53
N LEU A 213 -5.06 -2.00 15.90
CA LEU A 213 -4.37 -3.24 16.28
C LEU A 213 -3.75 -3.15 17.70
N ILE A 214 -3.20 -1.98 18.07
CA ILE A 214 -2.66 -1.72 19.42
C ILE A 214 -3.78 -1.72 20.47
N GLU A 215 -4.94 -1.12 20.18
CA GLU A 215 -6.14 -1.18 21.03
C GLU A 215 -6.60 -2.63 21.27
N HIS A 216 -6.38 -3.52 20.29
CA HIS A 216 -6.64 -4.96 20.39
C HIS A 216 -5.44 -5.76 20.97
N GLY A 217 -4.46 -5.07 21.58
CA GLY A 217 -3.34 -5.67 22.30
C GLY A 217 -2.15 -6.13 21.46
N VAL A 218 -2.11 -5.81 20.16
CA VAL A 218 -0.97 -6.12 19.28
C VAL A 218 0.16 -5.11 19.50
N GLN A 219 1.39 -5.60 19.69
CA GLN A 219 2.56 -4.72 19.84
C GLN A 219 3.08 -4.27 18.47
N PRO A 220 3.53 -3.01 18.28
CA PRO A 220 4.03 -2.51 16.98
C PRO A 220 5.12 -3.39 16.34
N ARG A 221 6.09 -3.86 17.13
CA ARG A 221 7.14 -4.84 16.74
C ARG A 221 6.62 -6.20 16.23
N HIS A 222 5.32 -6.48 16.34
CA HIS A 222 4.69 -7.70 15.83
C HIS A 222 3.92 -7.46 14.53
N ILE A 223 3.87 -6.21 14.04
CA ILE A 223 3.19 -5.82 12.81
C ILE A 223 4.24 -5.67 11.70
N ILE A 224 4.01 -6.38 10.61
CA ILE A 224 4.78 -6.28 9.37
C ILE A 224 3.80 -5.77 8.30
N LEU A 225 4.00 -4.54 7.86
CA LEU A 225 3.23 -3.92 6.80
C LEU A 225 3.73 -4.43 5.44
N LEU A 226 2.85 -5.10 4.70
CA LEU A 226 3.08 -5.55 3.33
C LEU A 226 2.44 -4.54 2.37
N SER A 227 3.28 -3.92 1.53
CA SER A 227 2.87 -3.00 0.47
C SER A 227 3.52 -3.40 -0.86
N LEU A 228 2.94 -2.97 -1.97
CA LEU A 228 3.59 -3.09 -3.28
C LEU A 228 4.43 -1.84 -3.54
N LEU A 229 3.85 -0.67 -3.31
CA LEU A 229 4.44 0.63 -3.64
C LEU A 229 4.25 1.61 -2.48
N SER A 230 5.32 2.31 -2.11
CA SER A 230 5.30 3.34 -1.08
C SER A 230 5.80 4.68 -1.59
N THR A 231 5.32 5.79 -1.03
CA THR A 231 6.05 7.07 -1.10
C THR A 231 7.07 7.18 0.03
N PRO A 232 8.12 8.04 -0.11
CA PRO A 232 9.02 8.34 0.98
C PRO A 232 8.29 8.95 2.19
N HIS A 233 7.30 9.82 1.92
CA HIS A 233 6.50 10.47 2.94
C HIS A 233 5.66 9.47 3.74
N GLY A 234 4.93 8.58 3.05
CA GLY A 234 4.05 7.60 3.70
C GLY A 234 4.79 6.62 4.60
N ALA A 235 5.95 6.10 4.14
CA ALA A 235 6.80 5.25 4.98
C ALA A 235 7.39 6.02 6.16
N LYS A 236 7.90 7.25 5.95
CA LYS A 236 8.46 8.07 7.02
C LYS A 236 7.42 8.41 8.11
N SER A 237 6.20 8.80 7.72
CA SER A 237 5.11 9.09 8.67
C SER A 237 4.76 7.89 9.54
N ILE A 238 4.73 6.68 8.97
CA ILE A 238 4.45 5.44 9.73
C ILE A 238 5.61 5.11 10.69
N ILE A 239 6.86 5.21 10.25
CA ILE A 239 8.04 4.90 11.07
C ILE A 239 8.22 5.92 12.21
N GLN A 240 7.85 7.20 11.98
CA GLN A 240 7.87 8.24 13.02
C GLN A 240 6.83 7.98 14.12
N GLU A 241 5.62 7.53 13.77
CA GLU A 241 4.58 7.17 14.73
C GLU A 241 4.87 5.82 15.43
N PHE A 242 5.45 4.86 14.70
CA PHE A 242 5.73 3.50 15.18
C PHE A 242 7.17 3.04 14.86
N PRO A 243 8.18 3.45 15.67
CA PRO A 243 9.59 3.15 15.39
C PRO A 243 9.97 1.67 15.31
N ASP A 244 9.13 0.79 15.89
CA ASP A 244 9.36 -0.66 15.92
C ASP A 244 8.66 -1.43 14.78
N ILE A 245 7.85 -0.78 13.94
CA ILE A 245 7.12 -1.45 12.85
C ILE A 245 8.09 -1.85 11.73
N THR A 246 7.84 -2.99 11.07
CA THR A 246 8.52 -3.33 9.81
C THR A 246 7.63 -2.97 8.62
N ILE A 247 8.16 -2.24 7.65
CA ILE A 247 7.51 -1.99 6.36
C ILE A 247 8.25 -2.78 5.29
N LEU A 248 7.54 -3.57 4.50
CA LEU A 248 8.07 -4.30 3.35
C LEU A 248 7.36 -3.80 2.08
N THR A 249 8.14 -3.33 1.11
CA THR A 249 7.63 -2.81 -0.18
C THR A 249 8.55 -3.19 -1.34
N THR A 250 8.05 -3.23 -2.58
CA THR A 250 8.92 -3.49 -3.76
C THR A 250 9.60 -2.24 -4.28
N GLU A 251 9.09 -1.06 -3.90
CA GLU A 251 9.62 0.23 -4.34
C GLU A 251 9.25 1.35 -3.37
N VAL A 252 10.11 2.37 -3.34
CA VAL A 252 9.77 3.71 -2.87
C VAL A 252 9.83 4.67 -4.06
N HIS A 253 8.71 5.33 -4.34
CA HIS A 253 8.56 6.23 -5.49
C HIS A 253 7.83 7.52 -5.07
N PRO A 254 8.21 8.73 -5.55
CA PRO A 254 7.59 9.98 -5.10
C PRO A 254 6.07 10.06 -5.31
N VAL A 255 5.55 9.38 -6.33
CA VAL A 255 4.11 9.35 -6.68
C VAL A 255 3.56 7.94 -6.48
N ALA A 256 2.49 7.81 -5.68
CA ALA A 256 1.74 6.57 -5.50
C ALA A 256 0.58 6.44 -6.50
N PRO A 257 0.37 5.27 -7.16
CA PRO A 257 -0.75 5.07 -8.07
C PRO A 257 -2.05 4.84 -7.29
N THR A 258 -2.84 5.90 -7.13
CA THR A 258 -4.11 5.93 -6.37
C THR A 258 -5.18 4.98 -6.91
N HIS A 259 -5.14 4.65 -8.20
CA HIS A 259 -6.18 3.87 -8.88
C HIS A 259 -6.10 2.34 -8.68
N PHE A 260 -5.11 1.82 -7.93
CA PHE A 260 -4.89 0.37 -7.79
C PHE A 260 -6.16 -0.39 -7.39
N GLY A 261 -6.88 0.08 -6.36
CA GLY A 261 -8.09 -0.58 -5.88
C GLY A 261 -9.23 -0.56 -6.91
N GLN A 262 -9.43 0.56 -7.61
CA GLN A 262 -10.46 0.69 -8.65
C GLN A 262 -10.18 -0.31 -9.78
N ARG A 263 -8.97 -0.29 -10.33
CA ARG A 263 -8.57 -1.12 -11.47
C ARG A 263 -8.53 -2.62 -11.15
N TYR A 264 -8.06 -2.98 -9.95
CA TYR A 264 -8.03 -4.37 -9.50
C TYR A 264 -9.45 -4.95 -9.41
N PHE A 265 -10.38 -4.24 -8.75
CA PHE A 265 -11.75 -4.71 -8.56
C PHE A 265 -12.68 -4.42 -9.76
N GLY A 266 -12.27 -3.58 -10.72
CA GLY A 266 -13.12 -3.16 -11.84
C GLY A 266 -14.23 -2.21 -11.40
N THR A 267 -13.86 -1.19 -10.61
CA THR A 267 -14.76 -0.12 -10.13
C THR A 267 -14.22 1.27 -10.48
N ASP A 268 -13.53 1.35 -11.62
CA ASP A 268 -13.09 2.55 -12.32
C ASP A 268 -14.21 3.18 -13.19
#